data_AF-A0A2H5WXC6-F1
#
_entry.id   AF-A0A2H5WXC6-F1
#
_cell.length_a   1.000
_cell.length_b   1.000
_cell.length_c   1.000
_cell.angle_alpha   90.00
_cell.angle_beta   90.00
_cell.angle_gamma   90.00
#
_symmetry.space_group_name_H-M   'P 1'
#
loop_
_entity.id
_entity.type
_entity.pdbx_description
1 polymer ?
#
loop_
_entity_poly.entity_id
_entity_poly.type
_entity_poly.pdbx_seq_one_letter_code
_entity_poly.pdbx_strand_id
1 'polypeptide(L)'
;MRWYILSESERPAPVGNSVAVAVAFDMMEAALVCDYLRERHIRAFTPTMTPPYPYLDKIYVWVPAAQAQQATLLLQQLAAEWQEELVDADE
;
A
#
# COMPACT_ATOMS: atom_id res chain seq x y z
N MET A 1 -0.33 -13.33 2.06
CA MET A 1 -0.36 -11.85 1.96
C MET A 1 -0.99 -11.46 0.64
N ARG A 2 -2.01 -10.59 0.64
CA ARG A 2 -2.69 -10.11 -0.58
C ARG A 2 -2.51 -8.59 -0.74
N TRP A 3 -1.30 -8.12 -0.46
CA TRP A 3 -0.82 -6.84 -0.93
C TRP A 3 0.68 -6.95 -1.25
N TYR A 4 1.17 -6.09 -2.15
CA TYR A 4 2.58 -6.05 -2.50
C TYR A 4 3.03 -4.63 -2.89
N ILE A 5 4.33 -4.39 -2.75
CA ILE A 5 4.97 -3.11 -3.07
C ILE A 5 5.17 -3.03 -4.58
N LEU A 6 4.79 -1.90 -5.19
CA LEU A 6 4.92 -1.70 -6.63
C LEU A 6 6.35 -1.27 -7.01
N SER A 7 6.94 -2.03 -7.92
CA SER A 7 8.16 -1.64 -8.62
C SER A 7 7.89 -0.43 -9.52
N GLU A 8 8.89 0.39 -9.85
CA GLU A 8 8.70 1.58 -10.68
C GLU A 8 8.00 1.29 -12.03
N SER A 9 8.32 0.15 -12.65
CA SER A 9 7.72 -0.31 -13.91
C SER A 9 6.25 -0.75 -13.80
N GLU A 10 5.77 -1.06 -12.60
CA GLU A 10 4.40 -1.54 -12.34
C GLU A 10 3.46 -0.42 -11.92
N ARG A 11 4.00 0.78 -11.66
CA ARG A 11 3.22 1.90 -11.14
C ARG A 11 2.27 2.41 -12.23
N PRO A 12 0.97 2.57 -11.94
CA PRO A 12 0.08 3.33 -12.81
C PRO A 12 0.59 4.76 -12.97
N ALA A 13 0.10 5.45 -14.02
CA ALA A 13 0.43 6.84 -14.26
C ALA A 13 0.17 7.70 -12.99
N PRO A 14 1.08 8.62 -12.65
CA PRO A 14 0.93 9.46 -11.46
C PRO A 14 -0.34 10.30 -11.55
N VAL A 15 -1.00 10.49 -10.41
CA VAL A 15 -2.20 11.33 -10.30
C VAL A 15 -1.81 12.61 -9.58
N GLY A 16 -1.68 13.69 -10.35
CA GLY A 16 -1.14 14.96 -9.84
C GLY A 16 0.27 14.78 -9.29
N ASN A 17 0.49 15.14 -8.02
CA ASN A 17 1.77 14.95 -7.32
C ASN A 17 1.80 13.65 -6.49
N SER A 18 0.96 12.67 -6.82
CA SER A 18 0.87 11.39 -6.10
C SER A 18 1.29 10.23 -6.97
N VAL A 19 2.00 9.28 -6.38
CA VAL A 19 2.44 8.03 -7.01
C VAL A 19 1.91 6.84 -6.22
N ALA A 20 1.53 5.78 -6.93
CA ALA A 20 1.16 4.54 -6.28
C ALA A 20 2.42 3.79 -5.84
N VAL A 21 2.47 3.36 -4.58
CA VAL A 21 3.63 2.65 -4.00
C VAL A 21 3.34 1.21 -3.62
N ALA A 22 2.07 0.86 -3.45
CA ALA A 22 1.63 -0.50 -3.17
C ALA A 22 0.25 -0.77 -3.78
N VAL A 23 -0.09 -2.04 -3.87
CA VAL A 23 -1.40 -2.51 -4.29
C VAL A 23 -1.88 -3.60 -3.35
N ALA A 24 -3.15 -3.54 -2.98
CA ALA A 24 -3.85 -4.54 -2.17
C ALA A 24 -5.02 -5.14 -2.97
N PHE A 25 -5.41 -6.38 -2.66
CA PHE A 25 -6.54 -7.06 -3.31
C PHE A 25 -7.84 -6.96 -2.48
N ASP A 26 -7.80 -6.39 -1.28
CA ASP A 26 -8.96 -6.13 -0.43
C ASP A 26 -8.90 -4.74 0.23
N MET A 27 -10.08 -4.15 0.48
CA MET A 27 -10.19 -2.80 1.04
C MET A 27 -9.66 -2.72 2.48
N MET A 28 -9.79 -3.79 3.27
CA MET A 28 -9.27 -3.85 4.63
C MET A 28 -7.74 -3.82 4.64
N GLU A 29 -7.07 -4.61 3.79
CA GLU A 29 -5.61 -4.57 3.67
C GLU A 29 -5.12 -3.20 3.15
N ALA A 30 -5.80 -2.63 2.16
CA ALA A 30 -5.47 -1.31 1.66
C ALA A 30 -5.58 -0.23 2.76
N ALA A 31 -6.60 -0.34 3.62
CA ALA A 31 -6.79 0.55 4.75
C ALA A 31 -5.67 0.39 5.80
N LEU A 32 -5.28 -0.85 6.15
CA LEU A 32 -4.18 -1.13 7.08
C LEU A 32 -2.85 -0.58 6.57
N VAL A 33 -2.54 -0.79 5.29
CA VAL A 33 -1.31 -0.24 4.66
C VAL A 33 -1.33 1.30 4.67
N CYS A 34 -2.49 1.91 4.39
CA CYS A 34 -2.64 3.36 4.52
C CYS A 34 -2.44 3.84 5.96
N ASP A 35 -3.00 3.14 6.94
CA ASP A 35 -2.93 3.52 8.34
C ASP A 35 -1.50 3.48 8.86
N TYR A 36 -0.78 2.38 8.58
CA TYR A 36 0.63 2.22 8.94
C TYR A 36 1.52 3.36 8.41
N LEU A 37 1.26 3.80 7.17
CA LEU A 37 1.96 4.94 6.57
C LEU A 37 1.56 6.27 7.23
N ARG A 38 0.28 6.46 7.55
CA ARG A 38 -0.23 7.68 8.20
C ARG A 38 0.29 7.85 9.61
N GLU A 39 0.38 6.78 10.40
CA GLU A 39 0.98 6.77 11.73
C GLU A 39 2.44 7.26 11.70
N ARG A 40 3.14 7.02 10.58
CA ARG A 40 4.53 7.44 10.34
C ARG A 40 4.62 8.75 9.55
N HIS A 41 3.57 9.56 9.61
CA HIS A 41 3.45 10.88 8.98
C HIS A 41 3.53 10.90 7.45
N ILE A 42 3.30 9.77 6.79
CA ILE A 42 3.18 9.70 5.33
C ILE A 42 1.72 9.84 4.94
N ARG A 43 1.42 10.81 4.07
CA ARG A 43 0.04 11.01 3.56
C ARG A 43 -0.31 9.91 2.56
N ALA A 44 -0.79 8.78 3.05
CA ALA A 44 -1.30 7.70 2.22
C ALA A 44 -2.80 7.81 2.01
N PHE A 45 -3.26 7.52 0.79
CA PHE A 45 -4.68 7.38 0.50
C PHE A 45 -4.91 6.31 -0.56
N THR A 46 -6.06 5.66 -0.45
CA THR A 46 -6.65 4.85 -1.51
C THR A 46 -7.86 5.61 -2.02
N PRO A 47 -8.06 5.72 -3.34
CA PRO A 47 -9.29 6.31 -3.85
C PRO A 47 -10.47 5.44 -3.37
N THR A 48 -11.27 5.97 -2.44
CA THR A 48 -12.53 5.35 -2.02
C THR A 48 -13.50 5.47 -3.18
N MET A 49 -13.54 4.48 -4.06
CA MET A 49 -14.53 4.46 -5.12
C MET A 49 -15.88 4.01 -4.54
N THR A 50 -16.85 4.92 -4.57
CA THR A 50 -18.25 4.62 -4.28
C THR A 50 -18.78 3.56 -5.26
N PRO A 51 -19.47 2.50 -4.78
CA PRO A 51 -20.12 1.52 -5.66
C PRO A 51 -21.15 2.19 -6.59
N PRO A 52 -21.46 1.61 -7.77
CA PRO A 52 -21.31 0.21 -8.16
C PRO A 52 -20.34 0.03 -9.34
N TYR A 53 -19.09 -0.33 -9.05
CA TYR A 53 -18.12 -0.74 -10.08
C TYR A 53 -17.67 -2.17 -9.81
N PRO A 54 -17.41 -2.97 -10.86
CA PRO A 54 -17.08 -4.37 -10.71
C PRO A 54 -15.75 -4.49 -9.95
N TYR A 55 -15.73 -5.40 -8.97
CA TYR A 55 -14.56 -5.93 -8.25
C TYR A 55 -13.24 -5.38 -8.79
N LEU A 56 -12.72 -4.31 -8.19
CA LEU A 56 -11.36 -3.89 -8.46
C LEU A 56 -10.46 -5.00 -7.94
N ASP A 57 -9.91 -5.81 -8.86
CA ASP A 57 -8.87 -6.79 -8.55
C ASP A 57 -7.65 -6.13 -7.86
N LYS A 58 -7.50 -4.81 -7.95
CA LYS A 58 -6.33 -4.08 -7.46
C LYS A 58 -6.72 -2.72 -6.88
N ILE A 59 -6.43 -2.53 -5.59
CA ILE A 59 -6.62 -1.27 -4.85
C ILE A 59 -5.25 -0.65 -4.65
N TYR A 60 -4.99 0.46 -5.35
CA TYR A 60 -3.72 1.15 -5.31
C TYR A 60 -3.62 2.10 -4.10
N VAL A 61 -2.49 2.04 -3.41
CA VAL A 61 -2.12 2.94 -2.31
C VAL A 61 -1.24 4.06 -2.86
N TRP A 62 -1.75 5.29 -2.76
CA TRP A 62 -1.12 6.50 -3.29
C TRP A 62 -0.49 7.32 -2.18
N VAL A 63 0.69 7.89 -2.48
CA VAL A 63 1.42 8.80 -1.58
C VAL A 63 1.99 9.98 -2.38
N PRO A 64 2.28 11.13 -1.75
CA PRO A 64 3.01 12.21 -2.40
C PRO A 64 4.33 11.72 -2.99
N ALA A 65 4.65 12.14 -4.22
CA ALA A 65 5.88 11.75 -4.91
C ALA A 65 7.14 12.05 -4.09
N ALA A 66 7.14 13.17 -3.35
CA ALA A 66 8.23 13.57 -2.46
C ALA A 66 8.47 12.59 -1.29
N GLN A 67 7.46 11.80 -0.92
CA GLN A 67 7.52 10.83 0.19
C GLN A 67 7.57 9.38 -0.31
N ALA A 68 7.59 9.15 -1.62
CA ALA A 68 7.47 7.83 -2.22
C ALA A 68 8.59 6.88 -1.78
N GLN A 69 9.85 7.35 -1.78
CA GLN A 69 10.99 6.55 -1.33
C GLN A 69 10.87 6.16 0.15
N GLN A 70 10.53 7.12 1.01
CA GLN A 70 10.33 6.87 2.43
C GLN A 70 9.16 5.88 2.67
N ALA A 71 8.07 6.03 1.92
CA ALA A 71 6.93 5.12 1.99
C ALA A 71 7.32 3.71 1.59
N THR A 72 8.06 3.54 0.49
CA THR A 72 8.55 2.23 0.06
C THR A 72 9.42 1.56 1.12
N LEU A 73 10.34 2.29 1.76
CA LEU A 73 11.18 1.74 2.83
C LEU A 73 10.36 1.26 4.04
N LEU A 74 9.37 2.04 4.46
CA LEU A 74 8.49 1.65 5.57
C LEU A 74 7.64 0.43 5.21
N LEU A 75 7.16 0.33 3.98
CA LEU A 75 6.42 -0.84 3.52
C LEU A 75 7.29 -2.09 3.42
N GLN A 76 8.58 -1.94 3.09
CA GLN A 76 9.53 -3.05 3.13
C GLN A 76 9.74 -3.55 4.55
N GLN A 77 9.80 -2.65 5.54
CA GLN A 77 9.86 -3.02 6.96
C GLN A 77 8.58 -3.75 7.37
N LEU A 78 7.40 -3.21 7.06
CA LEU A 78 6.11 -3.85 7.35
C LEU A 78 6.01 -5.25 6.73
N ALA A 79 6.46 -5.41 5.47
CA ALA A 79 6.45 -6.70 4.80
C ALA A 79 7.39 -7.72 5.46
N ALA A 80 8.52 -7.26 6.02
CA ALA A 80 9.42 -8.11 6.80
C ALA A 80 8.82 -8.49 8.16
N GLU A 81 8.26 -7.53 8.90
CA GLU A 81 7.60 -7.75 10.19
C GLU A 81 6.48 -8.81 10.08
N TRP A 82 5.65 -8.71 9.05
CA TRP A 82 4.58 -9.69 8.82
C TRP A 82 5.07 -11.06 8.32
N GLN A 83 6.26 -11.14 7.72
CA GLN A 83 6.88 -12.41 7.35
C GLN A 83 7.43 -13.12 8.58
N GLU A 84 8.03 -12.39 9.52
CA GLU A 84 8.54 -12.92 10.78
C GLU A 84 7.40 -13.42 11.69
N GLU A 85 6.27 -12.69 11.76
CA GLU A 85 5.10 -13.10 12.57
C GLU A 85 4.47 -14.43 12.11
N LEU A 86 4.63 -14.81 10.83
CA LEU A 86 4.18 -16.10 10.31
C LEU A 86 5.13 -17.26 10.64
N VAL A 87 6.39 -16.98 10.98
CA VAL A 87 7.39 -17.99 11.36
C VAL A 87 7.33 -18.25 12.87
N ASP A 88 7.05 -17.23 13.68
CA ASP A 88 6.95 -17.34 15.14
C ASP A 88 5.61 -17.93 15.62
N ALA A 89 4.57 -17.92 14.78
CA ALA A 89 3.24 -18.45 15.14
C ALA A 89 3.09 -19.99 15.01
N ASP A 90 4.14 -20.70 14.58
CA ASP A 90 4.15 -22.17 14.39
C ASP A 90 5.04 -22.91 15.43
N GLU A 91 5.52 -22.22 16.48
CA GLU A 91 6.35 -22.80 17.57
C GLU A 91 5.59 -23.12 18.86
#